data_AF-A0A9D9L0R1-F1
#
_entry.id   AF-A0A9D9L0R1-F1
#
_cell.length_a   1.000
_cell.length_b   1.000
_cell.length_c   1.000
_cell.angle_alpha   90.00
_cell.angle_beta   90.00
_cell.angle_gamma   90.00
#
_symmetry.space_group_name_H-M   'P 1'
#
loop_
_entity.id
_entity.type
_entity.pdbx_description
1 polymer ?
#
loop_
_entity_poly.entity_id
_entity_poly.type
_entity_poly.pdbx_seq_one_letter_code
_entity_poly.pdbx_strand_id
1 'polypeptide(L)'
;MTLRKRFLRVTHLLFVILILVQFLPSRAEDNEHKFHLIAAASAAELIFLLFSAFSSKKDLLRDFGNILSVIFFVFTAWTILAPKTLILDPLIFPAPGEVLWQFTADIDKLSEGAASSLKTVFSGYIYALLLGIPMGVILGSFKNIRSSATHVVNFAGAIPPIVFVPYSIALLPSFDTVSKYRLATNTFLIDYVI
;
A
#
# COMPACT_ATOMS: atom_id res chain seq x y z
N MET A 1 29.55 -13.02 -18.42
CA MET A 1 29.07 -11.62 -18.38
C MET A 1 29.90 -10.91 -17.31
N THR A 2 30.78 -10.00 -17.74
CA THR A 2 31.89 -9.45 -16.94
C THR A 2 31.39 -8.57 -15.78
N LEU A 3 32.01 -8.68 -14.60
CA LEU A 3 31.73 -7.92 -13.36
C LEU A 3 31.51 -6.41 -13.60
N ARG A 4 32.18 -5.84 -14.60
CA ARG A 4 32.07 -4.44 -15.01
C ARG A 4 30.68 -4.05 -15.53
N LYS A 5 29.99 -4.93 -16.27
CA LYS A 5 28.60 -4.71 -16.74
C LYS A 5 27.56 -4.96 -15.64
N ARG A 6 27.96 -5.60 -14.54
CA ARG A 6 27.11 -5.79 -13.35
C ARG A 6 27.02 -4.51 -12.52
N PHE A 7 28.13 -3.79 -12.42
CA PHE A 7 28.29 -2.58 -11.58
C PHE A 7 27.87 -1.28 -12.29
N LEU A 8 27.84 -1.25 -13.63
CA LEU A 8 27.39 -0.09 -14.42
C LEU A 8 25.90 -0.18 -14.80
N ARG A 9 25.04 -0.53 -13.83
CA ARG A 9 23.59 -0.46 -14.01
C ARG A 9 23.10 0.93 -13.63
N VAL A 10 22.07 1.40 -14.33
CA VAL A 10 21.40 2.70 -14.10
C VAL A 10 21.03 2.87 -12.62
N THR A 11 20.72 1.77 -11.92
CA THR A 11 20.42 1.71 -10.48
C THR A 11 21.52 2.33 -9.61
N HIS A 12 22.78 1.91 -9.80
CA HIS A 12 23.90 2.40 -9.00
C HIS A 12 24.20 3.88 -9.30
N LEU A 13 24.00 4.30 -10.55
CA LEU A 13 24.14 5.72 -10.92
C LEU A 13 23.08 6.58 -10.24
N LEU A 14 21.82 6.13 -10.24
CA LEU A 14 20.73 6.83 -9.55
C LEU A 14 20.90 6.84 -8.04
N PHE A 15 21.43 5.77 -7.45
CA PHE A 15 21.82 5.75 -6.03
C PHE A 15 22.87 6.82 -5.73
N VAL A 16 23.95 6.88 -6.52
CA VAL A 16 25.00 7.90 -6.34
C VAL A 16 24.43 9.31 -6.52
N ILE A 17 23.58 9.52 -7.52
CA ILE A 17 22.90 10.82 -7.73
C ILE A 17 22.05 11.19 -6.51
N LEU A 18 21.26 10.26 -5.97
CA LEU A 18 20.44 10.48 -4.78
C LEU A 18 21.31 10.93 -3.58
N ILE A 19 22.43 10.25 -3.35
CA ILE A 19 23.37 10.61 -2.29
C ILE A 19 23.98 11.99 -2.53
N LEU A 20 24.44 12.29 -3.75
CA LEU A 20 25.03 13.58 -4.10
C LEU A 20 24.05 14.75 -3.91
N VAL A 21 22.78 14.55 -4.26
CA VAL A 21 21.72 15.56 -4.09
C VAL A 21 21.50 15.93 -2.61
N GLN A 22 21.79 15.04 -1.67
CA GLN A 22 21.64 15.36 -0.25
C GLN A 22 22.66 16.40 0.24
N PHE A 23 23.86 16.42 -0.35
CA PHE A 23 24.91 17.40 -0.03
C PHE A 23 24.64 18.80 -0.59
N LEU A 24 23.68 18.95 -1.52
CA LEU A 24 23.27 20.28 -1.98
C LEU A 24 22.62 21.08 -0.83
N PRO A 25 22.86 22.39 -0.72
CA PRO A 25 22.20 23.21 0.28
C PRO A 25 20.68 23.12 0.11
N SER A 26 19.98 22.84 1.21
CA SER A 26 18.52 22.81 1.25
C SER A 26 18.01 24.21 1.58
N ARG A 27 16.90 24.60 0.97
CA ARG A 27 16.21 25.85 1.34
C ARG A 27 15.28 25.64 2.54
N ALA A 28 14.79 24.41 2.73
CA ALA A 28 14.07 24.01 3.94
C ALA A 28 15.05 23.63 5.07
N GLU A 29 14.68 23.91 6.33
CA GLU A 29 15.33 23.45 7.57
C GLU A 29 15.19 21.91 7.75
N ASP A 30 15.75 21.16 6.81
CA ASP A 30 15.65 19.69 6.69
C ASP A 30 16.96 19.01 7.12
N ASN A 31 17.77 19.65 7.97
CA ASN A 31 19.11 19.13 8.28
C ASN A 31 19.08 17.92 9.21
N GLU A 32 18.06 17.79 10.07
CA GLU A 32 18.02 16.74 11.10
C GLU A 32 17.69 15.35 10.54
N HIS A 33 16.91 15.24 9.46
CA HIS A 33 16.37 13.96 9.00
C HIS A 33 16.96 13.41 7.69
N LYS A 34 17.93 14.13 7.09
CA LYS A 34 18.69 13.65 5.91
C LYS A 34 19.33 12.28 6.12
N PHE A 35 19.82 12.03 7.34
CA PHE A 35 20.48 10.76 7.68
C PHE A 35 19.58 9.54 7.43
N HIS A 36 18.27 9.66 7.67
CA HIS A 36 17.32 8.56 7.46
C HIS A 36 17.19 8.18 5.98
N LEU A 37 17.26 9.14 5.06
CA LEU A 37 17.29 8.85 3.62
C LEU A 37 18.58 8.16 3.20
N ILE A 38 19.73 8.63 3.69
CA ILE A 38 21.03 8.04 3.37
C ILE A 38 21.07 6.60 3.88
N ALA A 39 20.65 6.39 5.14
CA ALA A 39 20.62 5.07 5.76
C ALA A 39 19.69 4.12 5.00
N ALA A 40 18.47 4.56 4.67
CA ALA A 40 17.51 3.74 3.93
C ALA A 40 17.97 3.42 2.51
N ALA A 41 18.48 4.41 1.77
CA ALA A 41 19.00 4.20 0.42
C ALA A 41 20.21 3.26 0.43
N SER A 42 21.12 3.43 1.40
CA SER A 42 22.31 2.58 1.55
C SER A 42 21.93 1.14 1.93
N ALA A 43 20.94 0.98 2.83
CA ALA A 43 20.42 -0.34 3.18
C ALA A 43 19.77 -1.04 1.99
N ALA A 44 18.95 -0.33 1.20
CA ALA A 44 18.33 -0.87 -0.01
C ALA A 44 19.36 -1.32 -1.06
N GLU A 45 20.41 -0.52 -1.25
CA GLU A 45 21.52 -0.82 -2.14
C GLU A 45 22.34 -2.03 -1.66
N LEU A 46 22.65 -2.11 -0.36
CA LEU A 46 23.34 -3.26 0.24
C LEU A 46 22.52 -4.55 0.11
N ILE A 47 21.21 -4.50 0.35
CA ILE A 47 20.31 -5.64 0.16
C ILE A 47 20.34 -6.09 -1.29
N PHE A 48 20.29 -5.17 -2.25
CA PHE A 48 20.39 -5.50 -3.68
C PHE A 48 21.73 -6.16 -4.03
N LEU A 49 22.84 -5.65 -3.51
CA LEU A 49 24.16 -6.22 -3.74
C LEU A 49 24.28 -7.64 -3.15
N LEU A 50 23.82 -7.84 -1.92
CA LEU A 50 23.77 -9.15 -1.25
C LEU A 50 22.89 -10.14 -1.99
N PHE A 51 21.69 -9.71 -2.38
CA PHE A 51 20.75 -10.53 -3.15
C PHE A 51 21.32 -10.89 -4.52
N SER A 52 22.07 -9.97 -5.14
CA SER A 52 22.83 -10.26 -6.34
C SER A 52 23.93 -11.31 -6.08
N ALA A 53 24.64 -11.24 -4.96
CA ALA A 53 25.70 -12.19 -4.64
C ALA A 53 25.18 -13.62 -4.45
N PHE A 54 23.96 -13.78 -3.91
CA PHE A 54 23.36 -15.09 -3.62
C PHE A 54 22.51 -15.65 -4.78
N SER A 55 21.89 -14.79 -5.60
CA SER A 55 20.98 -15.23 -6.65
C SER A 55 21.66 -15.34 -8.03
N SER A 56 21.59 -16.54 -8.62
CA SER A 56 22.08 -16.80 -9.99
C SER A 56 21.05 -16.48 -11.09
N LYS A 57 19.81 -16.09 -10.73
CA LYS A 57 18.74 -15.78 -11.69
C LYS A 57 18.87 -14.36 -12.24
N LYS A 58 19.38 -14.25 -13.46
CA LYS A 58 19.70 -12.96 -14.11
C LYS A 58 18.48 -12.07 -14.36
N ASP A 59 17.33 -12.66 -14.71
CA ASP A 59 16.10 -11.91 -15.01
C ASP A 59 15.53 -11.27 -13.74
N LEU A 60 15.43 -12.04 -12.64
CA LEU A 60 15.03 -11.55 -11.33
C LEU A 60 15.90 -10.35 -10.88
N LEU A 61 17.22 -10.45 -11.02
CA LEU A 61 18.12 -9.35 -10.65
C LEU A 61 17.98 -8.12 -11.55
N ARG A 62 17.50 -8.27 -12.78
CA ARG A 62 17.23 -7.15 -13.68
C ARG A 62 15.94 -6.44 -13.25
N ASP A 63 14.89 -7.19 -12.96
CA ASP A 63 13.60 -6.64 -12.55
C ASP A 63 13.70 -5.90 -11.22
N PHE A 64 14.35 -6.50 -10.23
CA PHE A 64 14.62 -5.83 -8.94
C PHE A 64 15.46 -4.55 -9.11
N GLY A 65 16.48 -4.58 -9.97
CA GLY A 65 17.29 -3.39 -10.25
C GLY A 65 16.49 -2.29 -10.94
N ASN A 66 15.61 -2.63 -11.88
CA ASN A 66 14.74 -1.66 -12.53
C ASN A 66 13.77 -1.00 -11.53
N ILE A 67 13.18 -1.79 -10.63
CA ILE A 67 12.28 -1.29 -9.57
C ILE A 67 13.05 -0.32 -8.65
N LEU A 68 14.23 -0.71 -8.17
CA LEU A 68 15.07 0.17 -7.34
C LEU A 68 15.48 1.45 -8.07
N SER A 69 15.73 1.37 -9.37
CA SER A 69 16.06 2.54 -10.20
C SER A 69 14.90 3.55 -10.20
N VAL A 70 13.67 3.06 -10.40
CA VAL A 70 12.46 3.91 -10.35
C VAL A 70 12.30 4.52 -8.96
N ILE A 71 12.51 3.73 -7.90
CA ILE A 71 12.43 4.23 -6.53
C ILE A 71 13.46 5.34 -6.30
N PHE A 72 14.74 5.12 -6.59
CA PHE A 72 15.78 6.15 -6.41
C PHE A 72 15.54 7.40 -7.25
N PHE A 73 15.02 7.24 -8.46
CA PHE A 73 14.61 8.36 -9.29
C PHE A 73 13.50 9.19 -8.63
N VAL A 74 12.43 8.54 -8.14
CA VAL A 74 11.31 9.22 -7.46
C VAL A 74 11.80 9.94 -6.19
N PHE A 75 12.61 9.29 -5.35
CA PHE A 75 13.16 9.91 -4.15
C PHE A 75 14.08 11.09 -4.46
N THR A 76 14.86 11.01 -5.55
CA THR A 76 15.71 12.10 -6.01
C THR A 76 14.86 13.28 -6.49
N ALA A 77 13.86 13.01 -7.34
CA ALA A 77 12.93 14.02 -7.83
C ALA A 77 12.19 14.71 -6.69
N TRP A 78 11.67 13.94 -5.72
CA TRP A 78 11.01 14.48 -4.53
C TRP A 78 11.97 15.35 -3.71
N THR A 79 13.19 14.88 -3.44
CA THR A 79 14.19 15.67 -2.71
C THR A 79 14.47 17.00 -3.42
N ILE A 80 14.56 17.01 -4.76
CA ILE A 80 14.79 18.25 -5.51
C ILE A 80 13.55 19.16 -5.46
N LEU A 81 12.36 18.62 -5.69
CA LEU A 81 11.12 19.39 -5.85
C LEU A 81 10.58 19.97 -4.54
N ALA A 82 10.69 19.24 -3.42
CA ALA A 82 10.22 19.72 -2.12
C ALA A 82 11.31 20.49 -1.38
N PRO A 83 12.31 19.88 -0.70
CA PRO A 83 13.21 20.64 0.18
C PRO A 83 14.23 21.52 -0.55
N LYS A 84 14.67 21.19 -1.77
CA LYS A 84 15.69 21.99 -2.48
C LYS A 84 15.12 23.20 -3.23
N THR A 85 14.08 22.99 -4.03
CA THR A 85 13.54 24.04 -4.91
C THR A 85 12.31 24.76 -4.35
N LEU A 86 11.64 24.18 -3.33
CA LEU A 86 10.38 24.69 -2.77
C LEU A 86 9.27 24.87 -3.82
N ILE A 87 9.30 24.07 -4.88
CA ILE A 87 8.21 24.04 -5.87
C ILE A 87 6.98 23.37 -5.24
N LEU A 88 7.21 22.36 -4.40
CA LEU A 88 6.19 21.71 -3.61
C LEU A 88 6.16 22.32 -2.20
N ASP A 89 4.96 22.60 -1.70
CA ASP A 89 4.74 23.09 -0.35
C ASP A 89 5.24 22.05 0.68
N PRO A 90 6.26 22.36 1.51
CA PRO A 90 6.79 21.45 2.51
C PRO A 90 5.77 20.96 3.54
N LEU A 91 4.66 21.69 3.75
CA LEU A 91 3.59 21.29 4.65
C LEU A 91 2.83 20.07 4.10
N ILE A 92 2.63 20.01 2.78
CA ILE A 92 1.93 18.92 2.12
C ILE A 92 2.91 17.82 1.69
N PHE A 93 4.11 18.23 1.27
CA PHE A 93 5.18 17.36 0.78
C PHE A 93 6.42 17.51 1.67
N PRO A 94 6.40 16.92 2.89
CA PRO A 94 7.57 16.92 3.75
C PRO A 94 8.76 16.28 3.05
N ALA A 95 9.97 16.61 3.53
CA ALA A 95 11.17 15.99 2.99
C ALA A 95 11.10 14.47 3.14
N PRO A 96 11.59 13.69 2.16
CA PRO A 96 11.45 12.25 2.24
C PRO A 96 12.18 11.62 3.44
N GLY A 97 13.16 12.32 4.03
CA GLY A 97 13.86 11.88 5.25
C GLY A 97 13.02 12.02 6.50
N GLU A 98 12.22 13.08 6.57
CA GLU A 98 11.20 13.25 7.60
C GLU A 98 10.20 12.09 7.58
N VAL A 99 9.71 11.73 6.39
CA VAL A 99 8.75 10.64 6.22
C VAL A 99 9.34 9.30 6.67
N LEU A 100 10.60 9.02 6.30
CA LEU A 100 11.28 7.80 6.72
C LEU A 100 11.55 7.77 8.22
N TRP A 101 11.91 8.91 8.81
CA TRP A 101 12.06 9.03 10.26
C TRP A 101 10.73 8.77 10.97
N GLN A 102 9.64 9.42 10.54
CA GLN A 102 8.32 9.24 11.11
C GLN A 102 7.84 7.79 11.01
N PHE A 103 8.13 7.12 9.89
CA PHE A 103 7.84 5.69 9.74
C PHE A 103 8.53 4.83 10.80
N THR A 104 9.80 5.13 11.11
CA THR A 104 10.54 4.43 12.18
C THR A 104 10.07 4.82 13.58
N ALA A 105 9.68 6.08 13.79
CA ALA A 105 9.21 6.58 15.07
C ALA A 105 7.84 6.02 15.44
N ASP A 106 6.94 5.86 14.46
CA ASP A 106 5.58 5.35 14.66
C ASP A 106 5.43 3.86 14.32
N ILE A 107 6.52 3.10 14.22
CA ILE A 107 6.47 1.69 13.79
C ILE A 107 5.54 0.83 14.66
N ASP A 108 5.50 1.09 15.97
CA ASP A 108 4.62 0.38 16.90
C ASP A 108 3.15 0.68 16.59
N LYS A 109 2.78 1.96 16.46
CA LYS A 109 1.42 2.37 16.09
C LYS A 109 1.01 1.85 14.71
N LEU A 110 1.93 1.85 13.74
CA LEU A 110 1.69 1.29 12.42
C LEU A 110 1.43 -0.21 12.50
N SER A 111 2.18 -0.93 13.32
CA SER A 111 2.00 -2.37 13.53
C SER A 111 0.68 -2.69 14.24
N GLU A 112 0.28 -1.89 15.24
CA GLU A 112 -1.00 -1.98 15.91
C GLU A 112 -2.16 -1.70 14.95
N GLY A 113 -2.05 -0.65 14.14
CA GLY A 113 -3.02 -0.31 13.11
C GLY A 113 -3.17 -1.41 12.05
N ALA A 114 -2.04 -1.99 11.61
CA ALA A 114 -2.03 -3.12 10.68
C ALA A 114 -2.69 -4.37 11.29
N ALA A 115 -2.35 -4.71 12.54
CA ALA A 115 -2.94 -5.84 13.25
C ALA A 115 -4.44 -5.66 13.47
N SER A 116 -4.86 -4.45 13.86
CA SER A 116 -6.27 -4.08 14.01
C SER A 116 -7.03 -4.22 12.69
N SER A 117 -6.48 -3.67 11.60
CA SER A 117 -7.06 -3.77 10.26
C SER A 117 -7.21 -5.22 9.81
N LEU A 118 -6.17 -6.03 10.02
CA LEU A 118 -6.19 -7.46 9.67
C LEU A 118 -7.25 -8.22 10.48
N LYS A 119 -7.38 -7.92 11.78
CA LYS A 119 -8.42 -8.49 12.65
C LYS A 119 -9.81 -8.12 12.16
N THR A 120 -10.05 -6.86 11.78
CA THR A 120 -11.32 -6.40 11.23
C THR A 120 -11.65 -7.10 9.91
N VAL A 121 -10.67 -7.24 9.01
CA VAL A 121 -10.86 -7.95 7.74
C VAL A 121 -11.17 -9.42 7.97
N PHE A 122 -10.36 -10.11 8.78
CA PHE A 122 -10.53 -11.53 9.06
C PHE A 122 -11.87 -11.83 9.73
N SER A 123 -12.25 -11.04 10.73
CA SER A 123 -13.57 -11.18 11.37
C SER A 123 -14.72 -10.87 10.41
N GLY A 124 -14.60 -9.83 9.57
CA GLY A 124 -15.57 -9.53 8.53
C GLY A 124 -15.79 -10.70 7.56
N TYR A 125 -14.72 -11.38 7.15
CA TYR A 125 -14.81 -12.59 6.33
C TYR A 125 -15.46 -13.76 7.07
N ILE A 126 -15.17 -13.97 8.36
CA ILE A 126 -15.86 -15.00 9.15
C ILE A 126 -17.37 -14.73 9.18
N TYR A 127 -17.79 -13.50 9.42
CA TYR A 127 -19.21 -13.13 9.37
C TYR A 127 -19.80 -13.35 7.97
N ALA A 128 -19.06 -13.03 6.91
CA ALA A 128 -19.46 -13.30 5.53
C ALA A 128 -19.70 -14.79 5.28
N LEU A 129 -18.82 -15.66 5.76
CA LEU A 129 -18.94 -17.11 5.61
C LEU A 129 -20.12 -17.65 6.41
N LEU A 130 -20.24 -17.25 7.68
CA LEU A 130 -21.29 -17.73 8.58
C LEU A 130 -22.69 -17.29 8.17
N LEU A 131 -22.84 -16.13 7.53
CA LEU A 131 -24.14 -15.62 7.09
C LEU A 131 -24.39 -15.86 5.60
N GLY A 132 -23.40 -15.60 4.76
CA GLY A 132 -23.49 -15.69 3.31
C GLY A 132 -23.66 -17.12 2.81
N ILE A 133 -22.93 -18.10 3.36
CA ILE A 133 -23.06 -19.49 2.92
C ILE A 133 -24.45 -20.05 3.24
N PRO A 134 -24.96 -20.00 4.49
CA PRO A 134 -26.29 -20.53 4.78
C PRO A 134 -27.38 -19.82 3.97
N MET A 135 -27.29 -18.49 3.86
CA MET A 135 -28.25 -17.72 3.06
C MET A 135 -28.19 -18.11 1.59
N GLY A 136 -26.99 -18.34 1.06
CA GLY A 136 -26.80 -18.81 -0.31
C GLY A 136 -27.41 -20.18 -0.57
N VAL A 137 -27.22 -21.12 0.36
CA VAL A 137 -27.81 -22.47 0.30
C VAL A 137 -29.34 -22.39 0.35
N ILE A 138 -29.92 -21.58 1.25
CA ILE A 138 -31.37 -21.40 1.34
C ILE A 138 -31.94 -20.83 0.04
N LEU A 139 -31.35 -19.75 -0.49
CA LEU A 139 -31.79 -19.12 -1.73
C LEU A 139 -31.61 -20.06 -2.93
N GLY A 140 -30.57 -20.90 -2.95
CA GLY A 140 -30.36 -21.90 -4.01
C GLY A 140 -31.33 -23.08 -3.95
N SER A 141 -31.79 -23.45 -2.76
CA SER A 141 -32.60 -24.66 -2.55
C SER A 141 -34.08 -24.48 -2.92
N PHE A 142 -34.62 -23.26 -2.84
CA PHE A 142 -36.05 -23.01 -3.03
C PHE A 142 -36.32 -22.05 -4.19
N LYS A 143 -36.91 -22.57 -5.29
CA LYS A 143 -37.18 -21.80 -6.53
C LYS A 143 -37.99 -20.51 -6.30
N ASN A 144 -39.01 -20.54 -5.43
CA ASN A 144 -39.86 -19.37 -5.16
C ASN A 144 -39.17 -18.30 -4.30
N ILE A 145 -38.29 -18.70 -3.39
CA ILE A 145 -37.51 -17.78 -2.56
C ILE A 145 -36.41 -17.14 -3.41
N ARG A 146 -35.76 -17.96 -4.25
CA ARG A 146 -34.76 -17.50 -5.23
C ARG A 146 -35.30 -16.38 -6.11
N SER A 147 -36.44 -16.61 -6.78
CA SER A 147 -36.99 -15.63 -7.73
C SER A 147 -37.25 -14.28 -7.06
N SER A 148 -37.80 -14.26 -5.86
CA SER A 148 -38.08 -13.04 -5.11
C SER A 148 -36.80 -12.35 -4.63
N ALA A 149 -35.85 -13.12 -4.07
CA ALA A 149 -34.60 -12.59 -3.55
C ALA A 149 -33.70 -12.05 -4.66
N THR A 150 -33.67 -12.68 -5.84
CA THR A 150 -32.85 -12.23 -6.98
C THR A 150 -33.20 -10.79 -7.39
N HIS A 151 -34.46 -10.38 -7.36
CA HIS A 151 -34.81 -8.97 -7.65
C HIS A 151 -34.20 -7.99 -6.64
N VAL A 152 -34.28 -8.31 -5.35
CA VAL A 152 -33.73 -7.48 -4.28
C VAL A 152 -32.21 -7.42 -4.35
N VAL A 153 -31.57 -8.57 -4.55
CA VAL A 153 -30.11 -8.68 -4.64
C VAL A 153 -29.58 -7.97 -5.88
N ASN A 154 -30.21 -8.13 -7.05
CA ASN A 154 -29.81 -7.42 -8.27
C ASN A 154 -30.00 -5.91 -8.14
N PHE A 155 -31.08 -5.46 -7.49
CA PHE A 155 -31.30 -4.04 -7.20
C PHE A 155 -30.22 -3.49 -6.26
N ALA A 156 -29.95 -4.17 -5.14
CA ALA A 156 -28.93 -3.75 -4.18
C ALA A 156 -27.52 -3.79 -4.80
N GLY A 157 -27.23 -4.79 -5.63
CA GLY A 157 -25.96 -4.95 -6.33
C GLY A 157 -25.72 -3.93 -7.45
N ALA A 158 -26.78 -3.36 -8.03
CA ALA A 158 -26.67 -2.28 -9.00
C ALA A 158 -26.23 -0.95 -8.35
N ILE A 159 -26.44 -0.78 -7.04
CA ILE A 159 -26.04 0.42 -6.33
C ILE A 159 -24.54 0.34 -6.02
N PRO A 160 -23.74 1.35 -6.41
CA PRO A 160 -22.31 1.34 -6.13
C PRO A 160 -22.02 1.15 -4.65
N PRO A 161 -21.10 0.24 -4.25
CA PRO A 161 -20.85 -0.05 -2.84
C PRO A 161 -20.56 1.20 -2.00
N ILE A 162 -19.88 2.21 -2.56
CA ILE A 162 -19.56 3.46 -1.85
C ILE A 162 -20.80 4.18 -1.29
N VAL A 163 -21.96 4.06 -1.96
CA VAL A 163 -23.23 4.68 -1.53
C VAL A 163 -23.69 4.13 -0.18
N PHE A 164 -23.42 2.87 0.13
CA PHE A 164 -23.83 2.26 1.41
C PHE A 164 -22.98 2.72 2.61
N VAL A 165 -21.86 3.45 2.42
CA VAL A 165 -20.94 3.82 3.52
C VAL A 165 -21.62 4.74 4.53
N PRO A 166 -22.17 5.91 4.12
CA PRO A 166 -22.79 6.84 5.07
C PRO A 166 -23.95 6.19 5.84
N TYR A 167 -24.77 5.37 5.17
CA TYR A 167 -25.87 4.65 5.83
C TYR A 167 -25.36 3.64 6.86
N SER A 168 -24.29 2.91 6.54
CA SER A 168 -23.70 1.96 7.49
C SER A 168 -23.16 2.68 8.74
N ILE A 169 -22.50 3.82 8.55
CA ILE A 169 -21.98 4.63 9.67
C ILE A 169 -23.11 5.18 10.53
N ALA A 170 -24.23 5.59 9.92
CA ALA A 170 -25.39 6.10 10.66
C ALA A 170 -26.11 5.02 11.48
N LEU A 171 -26.10 3.77 11.01
CA LEU A 171 -26.84 2.67 11.62
C LEU A 171 -26.03 1.82 12.60
N LEU A 172 -24.70 1.75 12.43
CA LEU A 172 -23.84 0.85 13.20
C LEU A 172 -23.03 1.63 14.24
N PRO A 173 -22.75 1.02 15.41
CA PRO A 173 -22.20 1.73 16.56
C PRO A 173 -20.72 2.12 16.41
N SER A 174 -19.98 1.52 15.48
CA SER A 174 -18.55 1.77 15.32
C SER A 174 -18.04 1.52 13.89
N PHE A 175 -16.96 2.20 13.49
CA PHE A 175 -16.29 2.00 12.20
C PHE A 175 -15.78 0.56 12.01
N ASP A 176 -15.40 -0.11 13.09
CA ASP A 176 -15.02 -1.52 13.07
C ASP A 176 -16.22 -2.41 12.67
N THR A 177 -17.39 -2.16 13.26
CA THR A 177 -18.63 -2.89 12.91
C THR A 177 -19.07 -2.58 11.48
N VAL A 178 -18.96 -1.31 11.05
CA VAL A 178 -19.21 -0.88 9.67
C VAL A 178 -18.33 -1.66 8.71
N SER A 179 -17.04 -1.73 8.97
CA SER A 179 -16.07 -2.41 8.10
C SER A 179 -16.39 -3.90 7.96
N LYS A 180 -16.71 -4.60 9.07
CA LYS A 180 -17.11 -6.02 9.03
C LYS A 180 -18.40 -6.25 8.27
N TYR A 181 -19.43 -5.44 8.53
CA TYR A 181 -20.71 -5.51 7.82
C TYR A 181 -20.53 -5.29 6.32
N ARG A 182 -19.71 -4.31 5.94
CA ARG A 182 -19.40 -3.97 4.55
C ARG A 182 -18.67 -5.10 3.82
N LEU A 183 -17.68 -5.71 4.47
CA LEU A 183 -16.98 -6.85 3.91
C LEU A 183 -17.92 -8.05 3.72
N ALA A 184 -18.78 -8.32 4.70
CA ALA A 184 -19.74 -9.42 4.63
C ALA A 184 -20.78 -9.23 3.51
N THR A 185 -21.36 -8.04 3.41
CA THR A 185 -22.36 -7.73 2.38
C THR A 185 -21.77 -7.67 0.99
N ASN A 186 -20.59 -7.06 0.82
CA ASN A 186 -19.95 -6.97 -0.50
C ASN A 186 -19.56 -8.36 -1.04
N THR A 187 -19.03 -9.24 -0.19
CA THR A 187 -18.73 -10.63 -0.57
C THR A 187 -19.99 -11.34 -1.05
N PHE A 188 -21.10 -11.21 -0.31
CA PHE A 188 -22.37 -11.83 -0.69
C PHE A 188 -22.98 -11.25 -1.98
N LEU A 189 -22.92 -9.94 -2.18
CA LEU A 189 -23.53 -9.29 -3.36
C LEU A 189 -22.74 -9.56 -4.65
N ILE A 190 -21.40 -9.64 -4.59
CA ILE A 190 -20.57 -9.92 -5.77
C ILE A 190 -20.87 -11.31 -6.34
N ASP A 191 -21.03 -12.33 -5.48
CA ASP A 191 -21.26 -13.72 -5.91
C ASP A 191 -22.65 -13.98 -6.51
N TYR A 192 -23.59 -13.04 -6.39
CA TYR A 192 -24.94 -13.15 -6.94
C TYR A 192 -25.20 -12.29 -8.18
N VAL A 193 -24.36 -11.28 -8.44
CA VAL A 193 -24.52 -10.33 -9.54
C VAL A 193 -23.72 -10.75 -10.79
N ILE A 194 -22.84 -11.76 -10.65
CA ILE A 194 -22.05 -12.35 -11.74
C ILE A 194 -22.59 -13.72 -12.12
#